data_AF-A0A972H6A1-F1
#
_entry.id   AF-A0A972H6A1-F1
#
_cell.length_a   1.000
_cell.length_b   1.000
_cell.length_c   1.000
_cell.angle_alpha   90.00
_cell.angle_beta   90.00
_cell.angle_gamma   90.00
#
_symmetry.space_group_name_H-M   'P 1'
#
loop_
_entity.id
_entity.type
_entity.pdbx_description
1 polymer ?
#
loop_
_entity_poly.entity_id
_entity_poly.type
_entity_poly.pdbx_seq_one_letter_code
_entity_poly.pdbx_strand_id
1 'polypeptide(L)'
;MRIRRIKVHNYAGITQAEVSFPNEGITIVQGPNEAGKTSLIEAVDLILDLQDSSNHRRVKEVIPVGKDVGPEVEIDMTAGVYEFTYSKRWKR
;
A
#
# COMPACT_ATOMS: atom_id res chain seq x y z
N MET A 1 0.67 -13.39 -10.80
CA MET A 1 1.21 -12.48 -9.77
C MET A 1 0.43 -12.72 -8.49
N ARG A 2 1.08 -12.76 -7.32
CA ARG A 2 0.40 -12.89 -6.03
C ARG A 2 1.07 -12.01 -4.97
N ILE A 3 0.29 -11.23 -4.24
CA ILE A 3 0.75 -10.47 -3.08
C ILE A 3 0.58 -11.34 -1.83
N ARG A 4 1.66 -11.52 -1.08
CA ARG A 4 1.68 -12.30 0.18
C ARG A 4 1.62 -11.40 1.40
N ARG A 5 2.08 -10.15 1.28
CA ARG A 5 2.07 -9.18 2.37
C ARG A 5 1.96 -7.78 1.79
N ILE A 6 1.27 -6.91 2.50
CA ILE A 6 1.33 -5.46 2.31
C ILE A 6 1.66 -4.80 3.64
N LYS A 7 2.53 -3.80 3.59
CA LYS A 7 2.83 -2.89 4.69
C LYS A 7 2.74 -1.46 4.18
N VAL A 8 2.07 -0.62 4.95
CA VAL A 8 1.95 0.82 4.68
C VAL A 8 2.44 1.62 5.87
N HIS A 9 3.08 2.75 5.61
CA HIS A 9 3.50 3.70 6.62
C HIS A 9 3.20 5.12 6.13
N ASN A 10 2.69 5.98 7.02
CA ASN A 10 2.32 7.35 6.69
C ASN A 10 1.41 7.45 5.45
N TYR A 11 0.39 6.60 5.36
CA TYR A 11 -0.46 6.47 4.17
C TYR A 11 -1.88 6.95 4.46
N ALA A 12 -2.29 8.08 3.87
CA ALA A 12 -3.54 8.77 4.20
C ALA A 12 -3.69 8.96 5.73
N GLY A 13 -4.73 8.38 6.34
CA GLY A 13 -4.94 8.38 7.79
C GLY A 13 -4.19 7.27 8.56
N ILE A 14 -3.51 6.35 7.86
CA ILE A 14 -2.84 5.20 8.46
C ILE A 14 -1.41 5.59 8.85
N THR A 15 -1.09 5.49 10.15
CA THR A 15 0.29 5.67 10.62
C THR A 15 1.15 4.46 10.24
N GLN A 16 0.68 3.25 10.55
CA GLN A 16 1.29 2.00 10.12
C GLN A 16 0.22 0.91 10.07
N ALA A 17 0.23 0.08 9.03
CA ALA A 17 -0.54 -1.16 8.99
C ALA A 17 0.23 -2.22 8.20
N GLU A 18 0.04 -3.47 8.56
CA GLU A 18 0.67 -4.61 7.90
C GLU A 18 -0.31 -5.79 7.88
N VAL A 19 -0.46 -6.40 6.72
CA VAL A 19 -1.38 -7.52 6.50
C VAL A 19 -0.66 -8.60 5.69
N SER A 20 -0.70 -9.83 6.21
CA SER A 20 -0.26 -11.03 5.51
C SER A 20 -1.45 -11.75 4.92
N PHE A 21 -1.36 -12.13 3.65
CA PHE A 21 -2.39 -12.83 2.91
C PHE A 21 -2.09 -14.34 2.89
N PRO A 22 -3.11 -15.20 3.08
CA PRO A 22 -2.94 -16.64 2.90
C PRO A 22 -2.59 -16.97 1.45
N ASN A 23 -1.97 -18.13 1.22
CA ASN A 23 -1.59 -18.60 -0.13
C ASN A 23 -2.78 -19.10 -0.96
N GLU A 24 -3.94 -19.30 -0.35
CA GLU A 24 -5.15 -19.79 -1.00
C GLU A 24 -6.40 -19.27 -0.27
N GLY A 25 -7.55 -19.38 -0.93
CA GLY A 25 -8.83 -18.90 -0.41
C GLY A 25 -9.10 -17.41 -0.62
N ILE A 26 -10.06 -16.89 0.14
CA ILE A 26 -10.56 -15.52 0.05
C ILE A 26 -10.19 -14.79 1.34
N THR A 27 -9.57 -13.60 1.20
CA THR A 27 -9.32 -12.71 2.34
C THR A 27 -10.45 -11.70 2.46
N ILE A 28 -11.05 -11.61 3.65
CA ILE A 28 -12.06 -10.61 3.99
C ILE A 28 -11.42 -9.57 4.91
N VAL A 29 -11.43 -8.31 4.50
CA VAL A 29 -10.97 -7.18 5.32
C VAL A 29 -12.18 -6.49 5.93
N GLN A 30 -12.37 -6.63 7.25
CA GLN A 30 -13.50 -6.08 8.00
C GLN A 30 -13.03 -5.11 9.09
N GLY A 31 -13.85 -4.09 9.37
CA GLY A 31 -13.61 -3.11 10.43
C GLY A 31 -14.55 -1.90 10.30
N PRO A 32 -14.54 -0.97 11.26
CA PRO A 32 -15.35 0.25 11.22
C PRO A 32 -15.09 1.09 9.97
N ASN A 33 -16.03 1.98 9.63
CA ASN A 33 -15.77 3.00 8.60
C ASN A 33 -14.53 3.82 8.97
N GLU A 34 -13.80 4.28 7.96
CA GLU A 34 -12.58 5.09 8.11
C GLU A 34 -11.41 4.39 8.81
N ALA A 35 -11.53 3.08 9.13
CA ALA A 35 -10.43 2.28 9.67
C ALA A 35 -9.28 2.00 8.67
N GLY A 36 -9.26 2.65 7.51
CA GLY A 36 -8.21 2.51 6.50
C GLY A 36 -8.35 1.32 5.55
N LYS A 37 -9.50 0.62 5.53
CA LYS A 37 -9.72 -0.56 4.67
C LYS A 37 -9.60 -0.24 3.17
N THR A 38 -10.34 0.78 2.71
CA THR A 38 -10.27 1.23 1.30
C THR A 38 -8.88 1.72 0.95
N SER A 39 -8.28 2.53 1.83
CA SER A 39 -6.91 3.04 1.66
C SER A 39 -5.86 1.93 1.53
N LEU A 40 -6.00 0.83 2.28
CA LEU A 40 -5.10 -0.32 2.18
C LEU A 40 -5.19 -1.00 0.80
N ILE A 41 -6.39 -1.15 0.24
CA ILE A 41 -6.57 -1.73 -1.09
C ILE A 41 -6.03 -0.76 -2.17
N GLU A 42 -6.34 0.53 -2.06
CA GLU A 42 -5.82 1.55 -2.98
C GLU A 42 -4.28 1.62 -2.97
N ALA A 43 -3.63 1.30 -1.86
CA ALA A 43 -2.18 1.25 -1.75
C ALA A 43 -1.56 0.15 -2.64
N VAL A 44 -2.25 -0.99 -2.81
CA VAL A 44 -1.84 -2.05 -3.75
C VAL A 44 -1.86 -1.53 -5.18
N ASP A 45 -2.93 -0.84 -5.58
CA ASP A 45 -3.02 -0.28 -6.92
C ASP A 45 -1.96 0.82 -7.12
N LEU A 46 -1.77 1.68 -6.12
CA LEU A 46 -0.83 2.80 -6.21
C LEU A 46 0.62 2.31 -6.40
N ILE A 47 1.05 1.30 -5.62
CA ILE A 47 2.41 0.77 -5.73
C ILE A 47 2.65 0.07 -7.06
N LEU A 48 1.63 -0.53 -7.69
CA LEU A 48 1.79 -1.20 -8.98
C LEU A 48 1.68 -0.22 -10.17
N ASP A 49 0.78 0.76 -10.10
CA ASP A 49 0.44 1.64 -11.23
C ASP A 49 1.38 2.83 -11.39
N LEU A 50 1.85 3.41 -10.28
CA LEU A 50 2.47 4.74 -10.29
C LEU A 50 3.90 4.69 -9.80
N GLN A 51 4.83 5.29 -10.54
CA GLN A 51 6.22 5.44 -10.13
C GLN A 51 6.33 6.26 -8.82
N ASP A 52 7.40 6.06 -8.06
CA ASP A 52 7.69 6.80 -6.82
C ASP A 52 7.86 8.31 -7.06
N SER A 53 8.31 8.69 -8.27
CA SER A 53 8.43 10.07 -8.76
C SER A 53 7.11 10.70 -9.26
N SER A 54 6.00 9.96 -9.22
CA SER A 54 4.73 10.41 -9.81
C SER A 54 4.09 11.57 -9.05
N ASN A 55 3.67 12.60 -9.80
CA ASN A 55 2.89 13.74 -9.30
C ASN A 55 1.37 13.56 -9.51
N HIS A 56 0.92 12.34 -9.82
CA HIS A 56 -0.48 12.04 -10.10
C HIS A 56 -1.39 12.39 -8.92
N ARG A 57 -2.64 12.78 -9.20
CA ARG A 57 -3.63 13.19 -8.19
C ARG A 57 -3.80 12.15 -7.07
N ARG A 58 -3.91 10.86 -7.43
CA ARG A 58 -3.99 9.72 -6.49
C ARG A 58 -2.83 9.68 -5.48
N VAL A 59 -1.61 10.05 -5.89
CA VAL A 59 -0.46 10.11 -4.97
C VAL A 59 -0.63 11.26 -3.98
N LYS A 60 -1.08 12.43 -4.45
CA LYS A 60 -1.29 13.60 -3.59
C LYS A 60 -2.37 13.37 -2.53
N GLU A 61 -3.40 12.58 -2.86
CA GLU A 61 -4.52 12.26 -1.96
C GLU A 61 -4.10 11.37 -0.78
N VAL A 62 -3.02 10.60 -0.92
CA VAL A 62 -2.56 9.66 0.12
C VAL A 62 -1.42 10.23 0.95
N ILE A 63 -0.97 11.47 0.69
CA ILE A 63 0.00 12.18 1.53
C ILE A 63 -0.70 12.54 2.86
N PRO A 64 -0.10 12.22 4.03
CA PRO A 64 -0.67 12.60 5.31
C PRO A 64 -0.82 14.12 5.45
N VAL A 65 -1.99 14.55 5.88
CA VAL A 65 -2.26 15.97 6.14
C VAL A 65 -1.45 16.42 7.36
N GLY A 66 -0.79 17.58 7.24
CA GLY A 66 -0.09 18.22 8.35
C GLY A 66 1.23 17.55 8.77
N LYS A 67 1.74 16.59 8.00
CA LYS A 67 3.06 15.99 8.22
C LYS A 67 3.97 16.20 7.01
N ASP A 68 5.23 16.50 7.26
CA ASP A 68 6.25 16.58 6.19
C ASP A 68 6.92 15.21 5.96
N VAL A 69 6.10 14.20 5.67
CA VAL A 69 6.55 12.84 5.36
C VAL A 69 5.81 12.32 4.14
N GLY A 70 6.48 11.48 3.36
CA GLY A 70 5.90 10.81 2.20
C GLY A 70 5.18 9.51 2.58
N PRO A 71 4.10 9.14 1.88
CA PRO A 71 3.49 7.83 2.04
C PRO A 71 4.42 6.72 1.53
N GLU A 72 4.44 5.61 2.26
CA GLU A 72 5.28 4.46 1.99
C GLU A 72 4.42 3.22 1.87
N VAL A 73 4.68 2.43 0.83
CA VAL A 73 4.03 1.13 0.61
C VAL A 73 5.11 0.12 0.28
N GLU A 74 4.98 -1.06 0.85
CA GLU A 74 5.83 -2.21 0.61
C GLU A 74 4.95 -3.45 0.43
N ILE A 75 5.26 -4.26 -0.57
CA ILE A 75 4.60 -5.54 -0.79
C ILE A 75 5.63 -6.65 -0.94
N ASP A 76 5.33 -7.82 -0.36
CA ASP A 76 6.00 -9.06 -0.75
C ASP A 76 5.14 -9.76 -1.77
N MET A 77 5.72 -10.13 -2.91
CA MET A 77 4.97 -10.69 -4.01
C MET A 77 5.75 -11.74 -4.80
N THR A 78 4.98 -12.56 -5.52
CA THR A 78 5.49 -13.49 -6.51
C THR A 78 5.02 -13.10 -7.91
N ALA A 79 5.90 -13.23 -8.89
CA ALA A 79 5.60 -13.03 -10.31
C ALA A 79 6.36 -14.07 -11.15
N GLY A 80 5.64 -15.08 -11.64
CA GLY A 80 6.28 -16.24 -12.28
C GLY A 80 7.14 -16.99 -11.26
N VAL A 81 8.43 -17.16 -11.55
CA VAL A 81 9.40 -17.81 -10.67
C VAL A 81 10.04 -16.87 -9.65
N TYR A 82 9.77 -15.56 -9.76
CA TYR A 82 10.40 -14.57 -8.90
C TYR A 82 9.58 -14.34 -7.65
N GLU A 83 10.29 -14.26 -6.53
CA GLU A 83 9.78 -13.82 -5.24
C GLU A 83 10.64 -12.64 -4.79
N PHE A 84 9.99 -11.52 -4.48
CA PHE A 84 10.70 -10.29 -4.14
C PHE A 84 9.81 -9.36 -3.30
N THR A 85 10.49 -8.46 -2.60
CA THR A 85 9.88 -7.31 -1.95
C THR A 85 9.97 -6.12 -2.89
N TYR A 86 8.87 -5.39 -3.03
CA TYR A 86 8.79 -4.15 -3.81
C TYR A 86 8.31 -3.03 -2.90
N SER A 87 9.04 -1.92 -2.89
CA SER A 87 8.73 -0.77 -2.03
C SER A 87 8.78 0.53 -2.81
N LYS A 88 7.90 1.47 -2.43
CA LYS A 88 7.87 2.84 -2.92
C LYS A 88 7.62 3.80 -1.76
N ARG A 89 8.34 4.93 -1.81
CA ARG A 89 8.04 6.15 -1.05
C ARG A 89 7.78 7.27 -2.05
N TRP A 90 6.58 7.83 -2.01
CA TRP A 90 6.26 9.02 -2.80
C TRP A 90 6.55 10.25 -1.97
N LYS A 91 7.08 11.30 -2.59
CA LYS A 91 7.62 12.50 -1.91
C LYS A 91 8.84 12.13 -1.06
N ARG A 92 10.03 12.53 -1.53
CA ARG A 92 11.27 12.44 -0.75
C ARG A 92 11.48 13.71 0.07
#